data_AF-A0A151IBP2-F1
#
_entry.id   AF-A0A151IBP2-F1
#
_cell.length_a   1.000
_cell.length_b   1.000
_cell.length_c   1.000
_cell.angle_alpha   90.00
_cell.angle_beta   90.00
_cell.angle_gamma   90.00
#
_symmetry.space_group_name_H-M   'P 1'
#
loop_
_entity.id
_entity.type
_entity.pdbx_description
1 polymer ?
#
loop_
_entity_poly.entity_id
_entity_poly.type
_entity_poly.pdbx_seq_one_letter_code
_entity_poly.pdbx_strand_id
1 'polypeptide(L)'
;IEQAAQLNTREEYVAWEQRCNEFIESLEEQNRIKRPRLSIGNRQSVIASIARLESLKDSVRGRFVYVGAGYGLRWREIETAHTVSRILTGAVINSNHIDPRRFLEDASEIVLERVQCIMQRYDSIKINTIFNCEFVAGDKRANKSIATRNFEIYRCTDQREWYVSRVVEPILASLEKFQERDSGWALSRILNLTMNANKLNPLRAECHIKLPEKIMLKREVINVQSKDNACFAWSVVAALHSTESHVERESSYPHYSSVLNLTDIEFPMTLSQIKKFENLNNISINVYARRGSCRYDSPTKRGAST
;
A
#
# COMPACT_ATOMS: atom_id res chain seq x y z
N ILE A 1 -4.47 -32.51 -23.25
CA ILE A 1 -5.78 -32.18 -23.85
C ILE A 1 -6.84 -33.20 -23.43
N GLU A 2 -6.62 -34.51 -23.65
CA GLU A 2 -7.59 -35.57 -23.28
C GLU A 2 -7.95 -35.60 -21.78
N GLN A 3 -6.98 -35.34 -20.91
CA GLN A 3 -7.20 -35.23 -19.47
C GLN A 3 -8.25 -34.15 -19.09
N ALA A 4 -8.43 -33.11 -19.92
CA ALA A 4 -9.38 -32.02 -19.65
C ALA A 4 -10.86 -32.45 -19.77
N ALA A 5 -11.13 -33.59 -20.41
CA ALA A 5 -12.46 -34.18 -20.51
C ALA A 5 -12.78 -35.10 -19.33
N GLN A 6 -11.76 -35.53 -18.58
CA GLN A 6 -11.87 -36.47 -17.46
C GLN A 6 -11.79 -35.80 -16.08
N LEU A 7 -11.60 -34.48 -16.06
CA LEU A 7 -11.66 -33.70 -14.81
C LEU A 7 -13.08 -33.79 -14.27
N ASN A 8 -13.22 -34.28 -13.04
CA ASN A 8 -14.51 -34.41 -12.38
C ASN A 8 -14.54 -33.60 -11.07
N THR A 9 -13.38 -33.19 -10.56
CA THR A 9 -13.23 -32.43 -9.31
C THR A 9 -12.41 -31.14 -9.51
N ARG A 10 -12.51 -30.21 -8.56
CA ARG A 10 -11.81 -28.91 -8.61
C ARG A 10 -10.32 -29.06 -8.30
N GLU A 11 -9.93 -29.98 -7.43
CA GLU A 11 -8.53 -30.31 -7.13
C GLU A 11 -7.82 -30.87 -8.36
N GLU A 12 -8.50 -31.77 -9.09
CA GLU A 12 -8.02 -32.27 -10.37
C GLU A 12 -7.85 -31.12 -11.38
N TYR A 13 -8.80 -30.18 -11.43
CA TYR A 13 -8.71 -29.00 -12.29
C TYR A 13 -7.54 -28.09 -11.93
N VAL A 14 -7.32 -27.76 -10.66
CA VAL A 14 -6.21 -26.89 -10.23
C VAL A 14 -4.87 -27.54 -10.50
N ALA A 15 -4.71 -28.82 -10.15
CA ALA A 15 -3.50 -29.57 -10.44
C ALA A 15 -3.27 -29.68 -11.95
N TRP A 16 -4.33 -29.81 -12.74
CA TRP A 16 -4.27 -29.80 -14.20
C TRP A 16 -3.87 -28.43 -14.76
N GLU A 17 -4.45 -27.33 -14.25
CA GLU A 17 -4.16 -25.96 -14.68
C GLU A 17 -2.71 -25.59 -14.37
N GLN A 18 -2.20 -25.97 -13.19
CA GLN A 18 -0.81 -25.79 -12.81
C GLN A 18 0.14 -26.54 -13.74
N ARG A 19 -0.15 -27.81 -14.05
CA ARG A 19 0.62 -28.58 -15.05
C ARG A 19 0.58 -27.94 -16.43
N CYS A 20 -0.54 -27.32 -16.82
CA CYS A 20 -0.62 -26.57 -18.07
C CYS A 20 0.26 -25.31 -18.05
N ASN A 21 0.30 -24.56 -16.96
CA ASN A 21 1.17 -23.38 -16.81
C ASN A 21 2.65 -23.76 -16.88
N GLU A 22 3.07 -24.78 -16.11
CA GLU A 22 4.44 -25.29 -16.13
C GLU A 22 4.85 -25.78 -17.52
N PHE A 23 3.92 -26.42 -18.24
CA PHE A 23 4.17 -26.86 -19.60
C PHE A 23 4.26 -25.69 -20.59
N ILE A 24 3.40 -24.67 -20.46
CA ILE A 24 3.48 -23.43 -21.27
C ILE A 24 4.83 -22.74 -21.02
N GLU A 25 5.25 -22.57 -19.76
CA GLU A 25 6.55 -21.99 -19.41
C GLU A 25 7.71 -22.79 -20.00
N SER A 26 7.66 -24.13 -19.96
CA SER A 26 8.66 -24.97 -20.60
C SER A 26 8.71 -24.78 -22.13
N LEU A 27 7.57 -24.59 -22.78
CA LEU A 27 7.49 -24.35 -24.23
C LEU A 27 7.99 -22.94 -24.60
N GLU A 28 7.68 -21.94 -23.79
CA GLU A 28 8.19 -20.58 -23.95
C GLU A 28 9.71 -20.52 -23.77
N GLU A 29 10.26 -21.24 -22.79
CA GLU A 29 11.69 -21.30 -22.55
C GLU A 29 12.42 -22.00 -23.71
N GLN A 30 11.86 -23.09 -24.26
CA GLN A 30 12.39 -23.72 -25.48
C GLN A 30 12.44 -22.75 -26.69
N ASN A 31 11.50 -21.81 -26.78
CA ASN A 31 11.51 -20.76 -27.80
C ASN A 31 12.57 -19.67 -27.53
N ARG A 32 12.90 -19.40 -26.27
CA ARG A 32 13.92 -18.42 -25.85
C ARG A 32 15.36 -18.92 -26.03
N ILE A 33 15.57 -20.23 -25.96
CA ILE A 33 16.89 -20.84 -26.14
C ILE A 33 17.46 -20.49 -27.52
N LYS A 34 18.59 -19.77 -27.52
CA LYS A 34 19.21 -19.26 -28.74
C LYS A 34 19.96 -20.34 -29.55
N ARG A 35 20.32 -21.49 -28.94
CA ARG A 35 21.03 -22.61 -29.59
C ARG A 35 20.74 -23.98 -28.92
N PRO A 36 20.50 -25.06 -29.69
CA PRO A 36 20.27 -25.06 -31.13
C PRO A 36 18.92 -24.37 -31.45
N ARG A 37 18.87 -23.59 -32.54
CA ARG A 37 17.64 -22.87 -32.91
C ARG A 37 16.60 -23.88 -33.41
N LEU A 38 15.39 -23.82 -32.86
CA LEU A 38 14.23 -24.49 -33.44
C LEU A 38 14.02 -24.04 -34.88
N SER A 39 13.66 -24.99 -35.76
CA SER A 39 13.25 -24.68 -37.13
C SER A 39 11.99 -23.79 -37.12
N ILE A 40 11.75 -23.07 -38.22
CA ILE A 40 10.57 -22.18 -38.35
C ILE A 40 9.27 -22.97 -38.14
N GLY A 41 9.18 -24.18 -38.70
CA GLY A 41 8.03 -25.07 -38.51
C GLY A 41 7.83 -25.49 -37.06
N ASN A 42 8.91 -25.80 -36.33
CA ASN A 42 8.82 -26.17 -34.92
C ASN A 42 8.38 -24.99 -34.05
N ARG A 43 8.84 -23.77 -34.34
CA ARG A 43 8.41 -22.55 -33.62
C ARG A 43 6.92 -22.27 -33.80
N GLN A 44 6.43 -22.37 -35.04
CA GLN A 44 5.00 -22.23 -35.35
C GLN A 44 4.16 -23.29 -34.63
N SER A 45 4.64 -24.53 -34.57
CA SER A 45 4.00 -25.63 -33.83
C SER A 45 3.92 -25.36 -32.33
N VAL A 46 4.98 -24.83 -31.71
CA VAL A 46 4.99 -24.45 -30.29
C VAL A 46 4.00 -23.32 -30.01
N ILE A 47 3.98 -22.27 -30.84
CA ILE A 47 3.04 -21.14 -30.70
C ILE A 47 1.58 -21.65 -30.82
N ALA A 48 1.29 -22.49 -31.80
CA ALA A 48 -0.03 -23.10 -31.95
C ALA A 48 -0.41 -23.99 -30.76
N SER A 49 0.56 -24.68 -30.16
CA SER A 49 0.34 -25.53 -28.98
C SER A 49 0.03 -24.70 -27.73
N ILE A 50 0.73 -23.60 -27.51
CA ILE A 50 0.45 -22.64 -26.43
C ILE A 50 -0.97 -22.08 -26.59
N ALA A 51 -1.29 -21.55 -27.77
CA ALA A 51 -2.61 -20.96 -28.04
C ALA A 51 -3.76 -21.98 -27.84
N ARG A 52 -3.56 -23.25 -28.24
CA ARG A 52 -4.55 -24.31 -28.03
C ARG A 52 -4.71 -24.66 -26.55
N LEU A 53 -3.63 -24.65 -25.77
CA LEU A 53 -3.70 -24.92 -24.33
C LEU A 53 -4.36 -23.78 -23.57
N GLU A 54 -4.05 -22.52 -23.90
CA GLU A 54 -4.71 -21.36 -23.31
C GLU A 54 -6.21 -21.36 -23.60
N SER A 55 -6.59 -21.57 -24.87
CA SER A 55 -7.99 -21.67 -25.26
C SER A 55 -8.73 -22.81 -24.56
N LEU A 56 -8.07 -23.96 -24.38
CA LEU A 56 -8.64 -25.10 -23.66
C LEU A 56 -8.81 -24.80 -22.17
N LYS A 57 -7.83 -24.14 -21.54
CA LYS A 57 -7.95 -23.69 -20.13
C LYS A 57 -9.16 -22.79 -19.96
N ASP A 58 -9.35 -21.80 -20.84
CA ASP A 58 -10.51 -20.90 -20.79
C ASP A 58 -11.85 -21.63 -20.95
N SER A 59 -11.92 -22.62 -21.85
CA SER A 59 -13.12 -23.43 -22.06
C SER A 59 -13.44 -24.36 -20.88
N VAL A 60 -12.42 -24.95 -20.24
CA VAL A 60 -12.57 -25.87 -19.10
C VAL A 60 -12.89 -25.10 -17.83
N ARG A 61 -12.33 -23.90 -17.68
CA ARG A 61 -12.54 -23.00 -16.53
C ARG A 61 -14.03 -22.80 -16.24
N GLY A 62 -14.87 -22.66 -17.26
CA GLY A 62 -16.31 -22.50 -17.10
C GLY A 62 -17.01 -23.67 -16.38
N ARG A 63 -16.43 -24.89 -16.38
CA ARG A 63 -17.03 -26.10 -15.78
C ARG A 63 -16.76 -26.27 -14.27
N PHE A 64 -15.74 -25.60 -13.72
CA PHE A 64 -15.29 -25.80 -12.33
C PHE A 64 -15.40 -24.56 -11.45
N VAL A 65 -16.14 -23.53 -11.90
CA VAL A 65 -16.31 -22.27 -11.18
C VAL A 65 -17.54 -22.33 -10.25
N TYR A 66 -17.33 -22.50 -8.92
CA TYR A 66 -17.97 -21.66 -7.88
C TYR A 66 -17.34 -21.75 -6.45
N VAL A 67 -17.44 -20.61 -5.72
CA VAL A 67 -17.10 -20.18 -4.33
C VAL A 67 -15.66 -20.37 -3.79
N GLY A 68 -15.07 -19.29 -3.28
CA GLY A 68 -14.28 -19.36 -2.04
C GLY A 68 -12.83 -18.88 -2.04
N ALA A 69 -12.27 -18.39 -3.15
CA ALA A 69 -10.92 -17.82 -3.12
C ALA A 69 -10.71 -16.89 -4.31
N GLY A 70 -10.94 -15.58 -4.16
CA GLY A 70 -10.34 -14.49 -4.98
C GLY A 70 -10.57 -14.46 -6.51
N TYR A 71 -11.07 -15.52 -7.13
CA TYR A 71 -11.31 -15.61 -8.56
C TYR A 71 -12.64 -14.93 -8.90
N GLY A 72 -12.50 -13.69 -9.36
CA GLY A 72 -13.60 -12.76 -9.62
C GLY A 72 -13.22 -11.32 -9.29
N LEU A 73 -12.07 -11.11 -8.64
CA LEU A 73 -11.52 -9.79 -8.40
C LEU A 73 -10.35 -9.51 -9.34
N ARG A 74 -10.32 -8.30 -9.88
CA ARG A 74 -9.27 -7.82 -10.79
C ARG A 74 -8.75 -6.49 -10.30
N TRP A 75 -7.43 -6.36 -10.11
CA TRP A 75 -6.83 -5.05 -9.99
C TRP A 75 -6.81 -4.33 -11.34
N ARG A 76 -7.20 -3.06 -11.36
CA ARG A 76 -7.02 -2.17 -12.50
C ARG A 76 -6.51 -0.83 -12.03
N GLU A 77 -5.36 -0.43 -12.54
CA GLU A 77 -4.87 0.94 -12.40
C GLU A 77 -5.76 1.89 -13.24
N ILE A 78 -6.09 3.03 -12.67
CA ILE A 78 -6.97 4.02 -13.27
C ILE A 78 -6.18 5.31 -13.42
N GLU A 79 -5.99 5.74 -14.67
CA GLU A 79 -5.43 7.05 -14.94
C GLU A 79 -6.39 8.13 -14.43
N THR A 80 -5.91 8.90 -13.47
CA THR A 80 -6.60 10.09 -12.96
C THR A 80 -5.82 11.32 -13.37
N ALA A 81 -6.51 12.41 -13.71
CA ALA A 81 -5.88 13.70 -14.05
C ALA A 81 -4.77 14.02 -13.03
N HIS A 82 -3.55 14.25 -13.54
CA HIS A 82 -2.32 14.30 -12.76
C HIS A 82 -2.35 15.40 -11.68
N THR A 83 -2.81 15.07 -10.48
CA THR A 83 -2.48 15.84 -9.28
C THR A 83 -1.05 15.48 -8.87
N VAL A 84 -0.18 16.49 -8.71
CA VAL A 84 1.26 16.37 -8.44
C VAL A 84 1.63 15.43 -7.27
N SER A 85 0.70 15.16 -6.36
CA SER A 85 0.90 14.30 -5.18
C SER A 85 0.38 12.86 -5.31
N ARG A 86 -0.37 12.51 -6.36
CA ARG A 86 -0.98 11.16 -6.50
C ARG A 86 0.08 10.16 -6.96
N ILE A 87 0.30 9.12 -6.17
CA ILE A 87 1.21 8.01 -6.52
C ILE A 87 0.46 7.01 -7.39
N LEU A 88 -0.70 6.56 -6.93
CA LEU A 88 -1.47 5.51 -7.57
C LEU A 88 -2.96 5.74 -7.33
N THR A 89 -3.75 5.52 -8.37
CA THR A 89 -5.19 5.26 -8.24
C THR A 89 -5.44 3.92 -8.91
N GLY A 90 -6.08 3.00 -8.19
CA GLY A 90 -6.54 1.77 -8.83
C GLY A 90 -7.73 1.19 -8.12
N ALA A 91 -8.38 0.23 -8.75
CA ALA A 91 -9.59 -0.37 -8.25
C ALA A 91 -9.52 -1.89 -8.31
N VAL A 92 -10.02 -2.52 -7.26
CA VAL A 92 -10.39 -3.93 -7.25
C VAL A 92 -11.78 -4.04 -7.85
N ILE A 93 -11.85 -4.50 -9.10
CA ILE A 93 -13.08 -4.66 -9.86
C ILE A 93 -13.77 -5.94 -9.41
N ASN A 94 -15.04 -5.82 -9.03
CA ASN A 94 -15.86 -6.96 -8.70
C ASN A 94 -16.43 -7.61 -9.97
N SER A 95 -16.38 -8.93 -10.06
CA SER A 95 -17.10 -9.68 -11.10
C SER A 95 -18.34 -10.38 -10.56
N ASN A 96 -18.25 -10.99 -9.36
CA ASN A 96 -19.20 -12.01 -8.92
C ASN A 96 -19.69 -11.86 -7.47
N HIS A 97 -19.10 -10.96 -6.67
CA HIS A 97 -19.47 -10.85 -5.26
C HIS A 97 -20.79 -10.08 -5.08
N ILE A 98 -21.63 -10.62 -4.22
CA ILE A 98 -22.88 -10.00 -3.77
C ILE A 98 -22.77 -9.54 -2.32
N ASP A 99 -22.12 -10.35 -1.47
CA ASP A 99 -21.90 -10.02 -0.06
C ASP A 99 -20.73 -9.03 0.13
N PRO A 100 -20.96 -7.86 0.74
CA PRO A 100 -19.93 -6.84 0.94
C PRO A 100 -18.76 -7.29 1.81
N ARG A 101 -19.03 -8.07 2.86
CA ARG A 101 -17.99 -8.52 3.80
C ARG A 101 -17.04 -9.46 3.08
N ARG A 102 -17.56 -10.48 2.40
CA ARG A 102 -16.78 -11.43 1.59
C ARG A 102 -15.99 -10.72 0.49
N PHE A 103 -16.62 -9.78 -0.21
CA PHE A 103 -15.90 -8.98 -1.21
C PHE A 103 -14.70 -8.23 -0.61
N LEU A 104 -14.86 -7.60 0.55
CA LEU A 104 -13.78 -6.85 1.20
C LEU A 104 -12.70 -7.78 1.77
N GLU A 105 -13.09 -8.93 2.34
CA GLU A 105 -12.16 -9.97 2.80
C GLU A 105 -11.31 -10.49 1.63
N ASP A 106 -11.91 -10.85 0.50
CA ASP A 106 -11.21 -11.35 -0.69
C ASP A 106 -10.39 -10.25 -1.39
N ALA A 107 -10.83 -8.99 -1.34
CA ALA A 107 -10.09 -7.86 -1.87
C ALA A 107 -8.85 -7.51 -1.03
N SER A 108 -8.75 -8.01 0.21
CA SER A 108 -7.69 -7.65 1.16
C SER A 108 -6.31 -7.97 0.61
N GLU A 109 -6.09 -9.19 0.10
CA GLU A 109 -4.79 -9.62 -0.41
C GLU A 109 -4.32 -8.73 -1.56
N ILE A 110 -5.21 -8.41 -2.50
CA ILE A 110 -4.92 -7.55 -3.64
C ILE A 110 -4.55 -6.13 -3.16
N VAL A 111 -5.31 -5.56 -2.23
CA VAL A 111 -5.03 -4.22 -1.72
C VAL A 111 -3.70 -4.21 -0.96
N LEU A 112 -3.48 -5.18 -0.08
CA LEU A 112 -2.26 -5.29 0.72
C LEU A 112 -1.01 -5.47 -0.15
N GLU A 113 -1.07 -6.33 -1.18
CA GLU A 113 0.02 -6.48 -2.16
C GLU A 113 0.37 -5.12 -2.80
N ARG A 114 -0.64 -4.35 -3.24
CA ARG A 114 -0.41 -3.03 -3.85
C ARG A 114 0.15 -2.03 -2.86
N VAL A 115 -0.31 -2.02 -1.61
CA VAL A 115 0.26 -1.17 -0.55
C VAL A 115 1.73 -1.53 -0.32
N GLN A 116 2.06 -2.82 -0.20
CA GLN A 116 3.44 -3.28 -0.03
C GLN A 116 4.33 -2.86 -1.20
N CYS A 117 3.88 -3.02 -2.45
CA CYS A 117 4.61 -2.55 -3.62
C CYS A 117 4.91 -1.04 -3.58
N ILE A 118 3.97 -0.22 -3.11
CA ILE A 118 4.19 1.22 -2.96
C ILE A 118 5.20 1.50 -1.84
N MET A 119 5.10 0.80 -0.71
CA MET A 119 5.98 0.97 0.45
C MET A 119 7.44 0.54 0.18
N GLN A 120 7.70 -0.24 -0.88
CA GLN A 120 9.07 -0.50 -1.36
C GLN A 120 9.74 0.75 -1.94
N ARG A 121 8.96 1.71 -2.46
CA ARG A 121 9.46 2.93 -3.12
C ARG A 121 9.29 4.19 -2.28
N TYR A 122 8.34 4.20 -1.35
CA TYR A 122 8.02 5.36 -0.51
C TYR A 122 8.07 4.97 0.97
N ASP A 123 8.75 5.77 1.79
CA ASP A 123 8.88 5.50 3.23
C ASP A 123 7.56 5.63 3.99
N SER A 124 6.65 6.44 3.44
CA SER A 124 5.29 6.59 3.95
C SER A 124 4.35 7.15 2.88
N ILE A 125 3.06 6.89 3.05
CA ILE A 125 2.02 7.28 2.10
C ILE A 125 0.74 7.64 2.83
N LYS A 126 -0.14 8.38 2.15
CA LYS A 126 -1.49 8.67 2.62
C LYS A 126 -2.50 7.95 1.72
N ILE A 127 -3.22 7.00 2.29
CA ILE A 127 -4.18 6.16 1.56
C ILE A 127 -5.61 6.46 2.00
N ASN A 128 -6.53 6.45 1.04
CA ASN A 128 -7.93 6.21 1.32
C ASN A 128 -8.52 5.18 0.32
N THR A 129 -9.68 4.67 0.67
CA THR A 129 -10.43 3.71 -0.14
C THR A 129 -11.85 4.22 -0.38
N ILE A 130 -12.43 3.83 -1.50
CA ILE A 130 -13.79 4.20 -1.89
C ILE A 130 -14.52 2.96 -2.36
N PHE A 131 -15.54 2.55 -1.62
CA PHE A 131 -16.40 1.43 -1.99
C PHE A 131 -17.56 1.93 -2.85
N ASN A 132 -17.62 1.43 -4.08
CA ASN A 132 -18.64 1.83 -5.06
C ASN A 132 -19.66 0.71 -5.22
N CYS A 133 -20.94 1.05 -5.12
CA CYS A 133 -22.04 0.10 -5.17
C CYS A 133 -23.30 0.71 -5.77
N GLU A 134 -24.22 -0.15 -6.20
CA GLU A 134 -25.55 0.20 -6.67
C GLU A 134 -26.58 -0.22 -5.61
N PHE A 135 -27.50 0.69 -5.30
CA PHE A 135 -28.69 0.42 -4.49
C PHE A 135 -29.94 0.46 -5.34
N VAL A 136 -30.96 -0.29 -4.91
CA VAL A 136 -32.28 -0.36 -5.55
C VAL A 136 -33.39 -0.12 -4.52
N ALA A 137 -34.43 0.62 -4.92
CA ALA A 137 -35.66 0.82 -4.15
C ALA A 137 -36.85 0.82 -5.11
N GLY A 138 -37.60 -0.29 -5.17
CA GLY A 138 -38.58 -0.53 -6.23
C GLY A 138 -37.91 -0.49 -7.60
N ASP A 139 -38.42 0.32 -8.52
CA ASP A 139 -37.85 0.47 -9.88
C ASP A 139 -36.68 1.47 -9.94
N LYS A 140 -36.35 2.16 -8.83
CA LYS A 140 -35.27 3.16 -8.80
C LYS A 140 -33.93 2.49 -8.52
N ARG A 141 -32.90 2.85 -9.30
CA ARG A 141 -31.50 2.46 -9.08
C ARG A 141 -30.64 3.69 -8.85
N ALA A 142 -29.68 3.60 -7.93
CA ALA A 142 -28.74 4.68 -7.66
C ALA A 142 -27.36 4.14 -7.32
N ASN A 143 -26.32 4.74 -7.91
CA ASN A 143 -24.94 4.48 -7.53
C ASN A 143 -24.58 5.30 -6.28
N LYS A 144 -23.91 4.65 -5.34
CA LYS A 144 -23.42 5.25 -4.09
C LYS A 144 -21.95 4.89 -3.88
N SER A 145 -21.24 5.83 -3.27
CA SER A 145 -19.83 5.70 -2.95
C SER A 145 -19.62 5.96 -1.46
N ILE A 146 -18.96 5.04 -0.78
CA ILE A 146 -18.59 5.16 0.63
C ILE A 146 -17.07 5.33 0.68
N ALA A 147 -16.62 6.54 1.01
CA ALA A 147 -15.21 6.87 1.10
C ALA A 147 -14.72 6.75 2.55
N THR A 148 -13.60 6.08 2.74
CA THR A 148 -12.90 6.06 4.03
C THR A 148 -12.11 7.34 4.23
N ARG A 149 -11.80 7.66 5.49
CA ARG A 149 -10.91 8.77 5.81
C ARG A 149 -9.50 8.45 5.35
N ASN A 150 -8.74 9.49 4.99
CA ASN A 150 -7.33 9.31 4.71
C ASN A 150 -6.59 8.79 5.94
N PHE A 151 -5.72 7.80 5.71
CA PHE A 151 -4.88 7.19 6.72
C PHE A 151 -3.42 7.25 6.29
N GLU A 152 -2.52 7.50 7.24
CA GLU A 152 -1.08 7.59 7.02
C GLU A 152 -0.46 6.22 7.30
N ILE A 153 0.17 5.62 6.29
CA ILE A 153 0.84 4.33 6.39
C ILE A 153 2.34 4.57 6.43
N TYR A 154 2.99 4.01 7.45
CA TYR A 154 4.44 3.97 7.65
C TYR A 154 4.95 2.53 7.54
N ARG A 155 6.27 2.34 7.50
CA ARG A 155 6.88 1.00 7.44
C ARG A 155 6.51 0.09 8.61
N CYS A 156 6.29 0.65 9.80
CA CYS A 156 5.92 -0.09 11.00
C CYS A 156 4.41 -0.31 11.16
N THR A 157 3.58 0.27 10.29
CA THR A 157 2.13 0.11 10.37
C THR A 157 1.74 -1.34 10.07
N ASP A 158 0.97 -1.97 10.96
CA ASP A 158 0.32 -3.24 10.63
C ASP A 158 -0.75 -2.99 9.56
N GLN A 159 -0.45 -3.45 8.35
CA GLN A 159 -1.30 -3.23 7.19
C GLN A 159 -2.57 -4.08 7.23
N ARG A 160 -2.53 -5.26 7.86
CA ARG A 160 -3.71 -6.12 8.00
C ARG A 160 -4.68 -5.50 9.01
N GLU A 161 -4.17 -5.07 10.16
CA GLU A 161 -4.96 -4.35 11.17
C GLU A 161 -5.55 -3.06 10.58
N TRP A 162 -4.75 -2.29 9.84
CA TRP A 162 -5.24 -1.11 9.12
C TRP A 162 -6.39 -1.46 8.16
N TYR A 163 -6.25 -2.50 7.35
CA TYR A 163 -7.27 -2.87 6.38
C TYR A 163 -8.59 -3.23 7.08
N VAL A 164 -8.54 -4.05 8.13
CA VAL A 164 -9.75 -4.44 8.88
C VAL A 164 -10.39 -3.22 9.56
N SER A 165 -9.63 -2.51 10.40
CA SER A 165 -10.16 -1.45 11.26
C SER A 165 -10.50 -0.14 10.53
N ARG A 166 -9.82 0.15 9.41
CA ARG A 166 -9.97 1.43 8.68
C ARG A 166 -10.64 1.30 7.33
N VAL A 167 -10.72 0.09 6.76
CA VAL A 167 -11.41 -0.16 5.49
C VAL A 167 -12.66 -0.99 5.71
N VAL A 168 -12.53 -2.22 6.23
CA VAL A 168 -13.66 -3.17 6.31
C VAL A 168 -14.75 -2.66 7.26
N GLU A 169 -14.41 -2.42 8.52
CA GLU A 169 -15.41 -2.07 9.55
C GLU A 169 -16.17 -0.77 9.23
N PRO A 170 -15.50 0.35 8.83
CA PRO A 170 -16.22 1.59 8.55
C PRO A 170 -17.14 1.50 7.33
N ILE A 171 -16.77 0.71 6.31
CA ILE A 171 -17.60 0.50 5.12
C ILE A 171 -18.84 -0.31 5.51
N LEU A 172 -18.67 -1.43 6.21
CA LEU A 172 -19.80 -2.28 6.63
C LEU A 172 -20.76 -1.54 7.55
N ALA A 173 -20.25 -0.82 8.55
CA ALA A 173 -21.07 0.00 9.43
C ALA A 173 -21.83 1.12 8.67
N SER A 174 -21.26 1.64 7.58
CA SER A 174 -21.93 2.64 6.73
C SER A 174 -23.02 2.01 5.85
N LEU A 175 -22.84 0.76 5.41
CA LEU A 175 -23.84 0.01 4.65
C LEU A 175 -25.05 -0.36 5.50
N GLU A 176 -24.82 -0.86 6.72
CA GLU A 176 -25.87 -1.20 7.69
C GLU A 176 -26.75 0.02 7.98
N LYS A 177 -26.12 1.16 8.34
CA LYS A 177 -26.82 2.44 8.57
C LYS A 177 -27.60 2.96 7.37
N PHE A 178 -27.26 2.53 6.15
CA PHE A 178 -27.99 2.95 4.96
C PHE A 178 -29.24 2.09 4.73
N GLN A 179 -29.16 0.79 5.04
CA GLN A 179 -30.27 -0.16 4.92
C GLN A 179 -31.32 0.01 6.02
N GLU A 180 -30.91 0.34 7.25
CA GLU A 180 -31.81 0.48 8.41
C GLU A 180 -32.74 1.70 8.39
N ARG A 181 -32.58 2.65 7.45
CA ARG A 181 -33.35 3.90 7.45
C ARG A 181 -34.80 3.78 6.95
N ASP A 182 -35.39 2.59 6.95
CA ASP A 182 -36.76 2.28 6.47
C ASP A 182 -37.10 2.84 5.07
N SER A 183 -36.07 3.17 4.29
CA SER A 183 -36.20 3.93 3.04
C SER A 183 -36.45 3.05 1.82
N GLY A 184 -36.54 1.73 2.02
CA GLY A 184 -36.71 0.72 0.97
C GLY A 184 -35.49 0.49 0.08
N TRP A 185 -34.33 1.09 0.41
CA TRP A 185 -33.11 0.92 -0.36
C TRP A 185 -32.32 -0.32 0.08
N ALA A 186 -32.18 -1.28 -0.83
CA ALA A 186 -31.36 -2.46 -0.65
C ALA A 186 -30.11 -2.39 -1.54
N LEU A 187 -29.01 -2.97 -1.07
CA LEU A 187 -27.82 -3.13 -1.89
C LEU A 187 -28.13 -4.10 -3.05
N SER A 188 -27.95 -3.65 -4.29
CA SER A 188 -28.19 -4.43 -5.51
C SER A 188 -26.90 -5.05 -6.03
N ARG A 189 -25.83 -4.26 -6.10
CA ARG A 189 -24.58 -4.70 -6.73
C ARG A 189 -23.37 -4.01 -6.14
N ILE A 190 -22.29 -4.76 -5.95
CA ILE A 190 -20.97 -4.23 -5.63
C ILE A 190 -20.25 -3.96 -6.95
N LEU A 191 -19.78 -2.72 -7.16
CA LEU A 191 -19.10 -2.34 -8.40
C LEU A 191 -17.59 -2.57 -8.28
N ASN A 192 -16.96 -1.95 -7.29
CA ASN A 192 -15.52 -2.04 -7.05
C ASN A 192 -15.11 -1.39 -5.72
N LEU A 193 -13.87 -1.66 -5.32
CA LEU A 193 -13.16 -0.93 -4.27
C LEU A 193 -12.00 -0.15 -4.89
N THR A 194 -12.10 1.18 -4.91
CA THR A 194 -11.00 2.05 -5.36
C THR A 194 -10.05 2.32 -4.19
N MET A 195 -8.75 2.23 -4.44
CA MET A 195 -7.68 2.68 -3.55
C MET A 195 -6.97 3.89 -4.17
N ASN A 196 -6.80 4.95 -3.39
CA ASN A 196 -5.97 6.07 -3.76
C ASN A 196 -4.78 6.15 -2.81
N ALA A 197 -3.57 6.19 -3.36
CA ALA A 197 -2.34 6.39 -2.61
C ALA A 197 -1.69 7.72 -3.01
N ASN A 198 -1.44 8.58 -2.03
CA ASN A 198 -0.81 9.88 -2.22
C ASN A 198 0.54 9.92 -1.53
N LYS A 199 1.48 10.68 -2.11
CA LYS A 199 2.78 10.94 -1.51
C LYS A 199 2.56 11.66 -0.17
N LEU A 200 2.98 11.00 0.90
CA LEU A 200 3.15 11.64 2.19
C LEU A 200 4.58 12.16 2.23
N ASN A 201 4.75 13.44 2.56
CA ASN A 201 6.05 13.95 2.99
C ASN A 201 6.01 13.96 4.51
N PRO A 202 6.30 12.83 5.17
CA PRO A 202 6.47 12.86 6.61
C PRO A 202 7.68 13.77 6.81
N LEU A 203 7.58 14.64 7.80
CA LEU A 203 8.77 15.33 8.27
C LEU A 203 9.75 14.24 8.71
N ARG A 204 10.79 13.98 7.91
CA ARG A 204 11.77 12.93 8.20
C ARG A 204 12.49 13.31 9.49
N ALA A 205 12.09 12.68 10.59
CA ALA A 205 12.69 12.84 11.90
C ALA A 205 13.55 11.60 12.17
N GLU A 206 14.85 11.73 11.93
CA GLU A 206 15.87 10.78 12.39
C GLU A 206 16.69 11.48 13.47
N CYS A 207 17.12 10.73 14.48
CA CYS A 207 17.90 11.28 15.59
C CYS A 207 19.34 11.59 15.21
N HIS A 208 19.81 11.06 14.08
CA HIS A 208 21.12 11.33 13.53
C HIS A 208 20.99 11.84 12.09
N ILE A 209 20.70 13.12 11.94
CA ILE A 209 20.70 13.80 10.62
C ILE A 209 21.98 14.59 10.47
N LYS A 210 22.74 14.33 9.40
CA LYS A 210 23.81 15.24 8.98
C LYS A 210 23.17 16.53 8.46
N LEU A 211 23.29 17.60 9.24
CA LEU A 211 22.80 18.91 8.83
C LEU A 211 23.60 19.42 7.61
N PRO A 212 22.93 20.04 6.61
CA PRO A 212 23.64 20.75 5.55
C PRO A 212 24.58 21.81 6.12
N GLU A 213 25.75 21.96 5.52
CA GLU A 213 26.82 22.87 5.96
C GLU A 213 26.31 24.32 6.17
N LYS A 214 25.43 24.81 5.28
CA LYS A 214 24.80 26.14 5.39
C LYS A 214 24.03 26.35 6.70
N ILE A 215 23.44 25.30 7.28
CA ILE A 215 22.71 25.38 8.56
C ILE A 215 23.70 25.32 9.72
N MET A 216 24.70 24.42 9.63
CA MET A 216 25.74 24.30 10.65
C MET A 216 26.51 25.62 10.83
N LEU A 217 26.84 26.31 9.73
CA LEU A 217 27.57 27.57 9.75
C LEU A 217 26.81 28.70 10.45
N LYS A 218 25.47 28.68 10.43
CA LYS A 218 24.64 29.70 11.09
C LYS A 218 24.59 29.55 12.61
N ARG A 219 24.90 28.37 13.15
CA ARG A 219 24.83 28.05 14.60
C ARG A 219 23.46 28.32 15.26
N GLU A 220 22.38 28.43 14.47
CA GLU A 220 21.01 28.67 14.96
C GLU A 220 20.24 27.37 15.26
N VAL A 221 20.80 26.21 14.88
CA VAL A 221 20.16 24.91 15.04
C VAL A 221 21.07 24.01 15.88
N ILE A 222 20.54 23.54 17.02
CA ILE A 222 21.18 22.53 17.86
C ILE A 222 20.74 21.16 17.35
N ASN A 223 21.71 20.29 17.06
CA ASN A 223 21.48 18.91 16.65
C ASN A 223 22.08 17.97 17.71
N VAL A 224 21.30 17.66 18.74
CA VAL A 224 21.73 16.75 19.81
C VAL A 224 21.90 15.35 19.23
N GLN A 225 23.10 14.79 19.38
CA GLN A 225 23.46 13.47 18.91
C GLN A 225 23.08 12.46 19.98
N SER A 226 21.93 11.81 19.78
CA SER A 226 21.49 10.68 20.60
C SER A 226 21.72 9.36 19.86
N LYS A 227 22.01 8.30 20.62
CA LYS A 227 22.03 6.91 20.14
C LYS A 227 20.67 6.22 20.20
N ASP A 228 19.71 6.81 20.91
CA ASP A 228 18.33 6.32 21.00
C ASP A 228 17.40 6.97 19.96
N ASN A 229 16.15 6.50 19.92
CA ASN A 229 15.11 7.04 19.03
C ASN A 229 14.35 8.24 19.64
N ALA A 230 14.86 8.85 20.71
CA ALA A 230 14.19 9.90 21.48
C ALA A 230 14.67 11.32 21.15
N CYS A 231 15.16 11.57 19.93
CA CYS A 231 15.66 12.89 19.50
C CYS A 231 14.66 14.04 19.67
N PHE A 232 13.35 13.79 19.56
CA PHE A 232 12.36 14.82 19.87
C PHE A 232 12.51 15.28 21.32
N ALA A 233 12.56 14.33 22.26
CA ALA A 233 12.67 14.63 23.69
C ALA A 233 14.00 15.32 23.99
N TRP A 234 15.11 14.82 23.44
CA TRP A 234 16.41 15.48 23.54
C TRP A 234 16.42 16.90 22.97
N SER A 235 15.72 17.16 21.86
CA SER A 235 15.61 18.51 21.29
C SER A 235 14.85 19.47 22.22
N VAL A 236 13.77 18.99 22.86
CA VAL A 236 13.00 19.79 23.82
C VAL A 236 13.85 20.07 25.07
N VAL A 237 14.54 19.05 25.61
CA VAL A 237 15.43 19.23 26.76
C VAL A 237 16.53 20.25 26.45
N ALA A 238 17.15 20.18 25.28
CA ALA A 238 18.18 21.13 24.88
C ALA A 238 17.67 22.57 24.77
N ALA A 239 16.39 22.76 24.41
CA ALA A 239 15.75 24.06 24.41
C ALA A 239 15.43 24.57 25.83
N LEU A 240 15.08 23.68 26.75
CA LEU A 240 14.78 24.01 28.15
C LEU A 240 16.03 24.22 29.01
N HIS A 241 17.10 23.49 28.71
CA HIS A 241 18.37 23.50 29.44
C HIS A 241 19.50 23.87 28.49
N SER A 242 19.58 25.14 28.11
CA SER A 242 20.65 25.62 27.24
C SER A 242 22.03 25.44 27.89
N THR A 243 23.02 25.08 27.08
CA THR A 243 24.43 24.96 27.48
C THR A 243 25.29 25.77 26.51
N GLU A 244 26.40 26.33 26.99
CA GLU A 244 27.31 27.12 26.16
C GLU A 244 28.34 26.28 25.40
N SER A 245 28.60 25.05 25.88
CA SER A 245 29.63 24.18 25.34
C SER A 245 29.10 22.77 25.08
N HIS A 246 29.60 22.13 24.03
CA HIS A 246 29.24 20.77 23.64
C HIS A 246 27.72 20.54 23.51
N VAL A 247 27.03 21.52 22.92
CA VAL A 247 25.56 21.52 22.71
C VAL A 247 25.07 20.31 21.92
N GLU A 248 25.96 19.66 21.16
CA GLU A 248 25.67 18.48 20.37
C GLU A 248 25.61 17.17 21.20
N ARG A 249 26.10 17.15 22.44
CA ARG A 249 26.22 15.90 23.22
C ARG A 249 25.02 15.69 24.13
N GLU A 250 24.48 14.46 24.14
CA GLU A 250 23.44 14.06 25.09
C GLU A 250 23.86 14.25 26.56
N SER A 251 25.14 14.00 26.87
CA SER A 251 25.70 14.15 28.22
C SER A 251 25.73 15.58 28.74
N SER A 252 25.52 16.57 27.88
CA SER A 252 25.46 17.98 28.26
C SER A 252 24.11 18.36 28.89
N TYR A 253 23.14 17.46 28.87
CA TYR A 253 21.77 17.71 29.31
C TYR A 253 21.32 16.66 30.35
N PRO A 254 20.38 17.01 31.25
CA PRO A 254 19.69 16.02 32.06
C PRO A 254 18.96 15.01 31.15
N HIS A 255 18.83 13.77 31.62
CA HIS A 255 18.11 12.75 30.85
C HIS A 255 16.65 13.16 30.65
N TYR A 256 16.12 13.01 29.43
CA TYR A 256 14.79 13.54 29.12
C TYR A 256 13.66 12.97 29.99
N SER A 257 13.78 11.72 30.45
CA SER A 257 12.77 11.09 31.29
C SER A 257 12.66 11.69 32.70
N SER A 258 13.69 12.41 33.17
CA SER A 258 13.62 13.12 34.45
C SER A 258 13.08 14.54 34.32
N VAL A 259 12.93 15.05 33.09
CA VAL A 259 12.49 16.42 32.80
C VAL A 259 11.08 16.45 32.21
N LEU A 260 10.76 15.50 31.32
CA LEU A 260 9.53 15.50 30.54
C LEU A 260 8.58 14.41 31.02
N ASN A 261 7.29 14.75 31.05
CA ASN A 261 6.21 13.78 31.18
C ASN A 261 5.96 13.12 29.82
N LEU A 262 6.27 11.83 29.74
CA LEU A 262 6.19 11.01 28.52
C LEU A 262 5.18 9.87 28.66
N THR A 263 4.20 9.98 29.57
CA THR A 263 3.15 8.97 29.73
C THR A 263 2.41 8.73 28.41
N ASP A 264 2.36 7.46 27.97
CA ASP A 264 1.73 7.02 26.74
C ASP A 264 2.22 7.77 25.47
N ILE A 265 3.49 8.16 25.47
CA ILE A 265 4.19 8.69 24.30
C ILE A 265 5.16 7.62 23.81
N GLU A 266 5.01 7.22 22.55
CA GLU A 266 5.87 6.23 21.92
C GLU A 266 6.94 6.91 21.05
N PHE A 267 8.16 6.37 21.13
CA PHE A 267 9.27 6.77 20.28
C PHE A 267 9.47 5.79 19.12
N PRO A 268 9.82 6.27 17.91
CA PRO A 268 10.04 7.66 17.54
C PRO A 268 8.74 8.48 17.51
N MET A 269 8.82 9.74 17.99
CA MET A 269 7.62 10.56 18.15
C MET A 269 6.99 10.91 16.80
N THR A 270 5.66 10.78 16.71
CA THR A 270 4.88 11.12 15.53
C THR A 270 4.23 12.49 15.66
N LEU A 271 3.90 13.14 14.53
CA LEU A 271 3.24 14.46 14.54
C LEU A 271 1.88 14.43 15.26
N SER A 272 1.15 13.31 15.18
CA SER A 272 -0.14 13.14 15.85
C SER A 272 -0.02 13.15 17.38
N GLN A 273 1.13 12.74 17.93
CA GLN A 273 1.39 12.73 19.37
C GLN A 273 1.80 14.10 19.93
N ILE A 274 2.16 15.08 19.09
CA ILE A 274 2.64 16.40 19.55
C ILE A 274 1.60 17.09 20.42
N LYS A 275 0.33 17.13 20.01
CA LYS A 275 -0.71 17.80 20.79
C LYS A 275 -0.87 17.19 22.18
N LYS A 276 -0.72 15.87 22.29
CA LYS A 276 -0.72 15.16 23.57
C LYS A 276 0.48 15.56 24.42
N PHE A 277 1.68 15.56 23.81
CA PHE A 277 2.91 15.99 24.47
C PHE A 277 2.82 17.43 25.00
N GLU A 278 2.32 18.38 24.19
CA GLU A 278 2.12 19.78 24.57
C GLU A 278 1.23 19.90 25.81
N ASN A 279 0.11 19.17 25.83
CA ASN A 279 -0.83 19.18 26.95
C ASN A 279 -0.22 18.57 28.22
N LEU A 280 0.60 17.52 28.10
CA LEU A 280 1.23 16.84 29.23
C LEU A 280 2.33 17.70 29.90
N ASN A 281 3.05 18.48 29.10
CA ASN A 281 4.22 19.23 29.57
C ASN A 281 3.97 20.73 29.69
N ASN A 282 2.80 21.22 29.26
CA ASN A 282 2.47 22.65 29.16
C ASN A 282 3.51 23.43 28.33
N ILE A 283 3.94 22.85 27.21
CA ILE A 283 4.91 23.42 26.27
C ILE A 283 4.22 23.58 24.92
N SER A 284 4.53 24.65 24.18
CA SER A 284 4.10 24.80 22.79
C SER A 284 5.23 24.45 21.82
N ILE A 285 4.93 23.62 20.83
CA ILE A 285 5.90 23.10 19.87
C ILE A 285 5.54 23.56 18.46
N ASN A 286 6.46 24.29 17.84
CA ASN A 286 6.37 24.69 16.44
C ASN A 286 7.22 23.76 15.56
N VAL A 287 6.59 23.14 14.57
CA VAL A 287 7.26 22.21 13.66
C VAL A 287 7.43 22.82 12.27
N TYR A 288 8.67 22.91 11.82
CA TYR A 288 9.02 23.47 10.50
C TYR A 288 9.60 22.42 9.58
N ALA A 289 9.14 22.42 8.32
CA ALA A 289 9.66 21.56 7.27
C ALA A 289 10.66 22.32 6.41
N ARG A 290 11.88 21.79 6.25
CA ARG A 290 12.76 22.25 5.17
C ARG A 290 12.36 21.53 3.88
N ARG A 291 11.95 22.28 2.86
CA ARG A 291 11.73 21.74 1.50
C ARG A 291 13.07 21.18 0.98
N GLY A 292 13.22 19.87 1.01
CA GLY A 292 14.37 19.20 0.41
C GLY A 292 14.24 19.21 -1.11
N SER A 293 15.17 19.86 -1.81
CA SER A 293 15.46 19.55 -3.21
C SER A 293 16.08 18.15 -3.24
N CYS A 294 15.30 17.13 -3.61
CA CYS A 294 15.89 15.83 -3.96
C CYS A 294 16.72 16.03 -5.22
N ARG A 295 18.06 16.02 -5.11
CA ARG A 295 18.89 15.78 -6.29
C ARG A 295 18.76 14.30 -6.63
N TYR A 296 18.24 14.03 -7.81
CA TYR A 296 18.27 12.72 -8.43
C TYR A 296 19.67 12.57 -9.02
N ASP A 297 20.56 11.84 -8.34
CA ASP A 297 21.80 11.43 -8.97
C ASP A 297 21.47 10.24 -9.89
N SER A 298 21.30 10.55 -11.17
CA SER A 298 21.22 9.56 -12.25
C SER A 298 22.44 8.63 -12.16
N PRO A 299 22.29 7.30 -12.27
CA PRO A 299 23.45 6.43 -12.43
C PRO A 299 24.18 6.84 -13.71
N THR A 300 25.39 7.38 -13.55
CA THR A 300 26.29 7.68 -14.66
C THR A 300 26.48 6.40 -15.44
N LYS A 301 26.04 6.39 -16.70
CA LYS A 301 26.47 5.40 -17.68
C LYS A 301 28.00 5.39 -17.65
N ARG A 302 28.61 4.28 -17.24
CA ARG A 302 30.00 4.00 -17.61
C ARG A 302 30.00 3.84 -19.13
N GLY A 303 30.24 4.96 -19.81
CA GLY A 303 30.65 4.96 -21.21
C GLY A 303 32.02 4.31 -21.28
N ALA A 304 32.09 3.23 -22.06
CA ALA A 304 33.34 2.78 -22.63
C ALA A 304 33.90 3.89 -23.52
N SER A 305 35.18 4.17 -23.37
CA SER A 305 35.99 4.92 -24.33
C SER A 305 37.36 4.26 -24.38
N THR A 306 37.57 3.54 -25.48
CA THR A 306 38.85 3.10 -26.12
C THR A 306 39.97 2.56 -25.23
#